data_AF-A0A2M7MSK5-F1
#
_entry.id   AF-A0A2M7MSK5-F1
#
_cell.length_a   1.000
_cell.length_b   1.000
_cell.length_c   1.000
_cell.angle_alpha   90.00
_cell.angle_beta   90.00
_cell.angle_gamma   90.00
#
_symmetry.space_group_name_H-M   'P 1'
#
loop_
_entity.id
_entity.type
_entity.pdbx_description
1 polymer ?
#
loop_
_entity_poly.entity_id
_entity_poly.type
_entity_poly.pdbx_seq_one_letter_code
_entity_poly.pdbx_strand_id
1 'polypeptide(L)'
;IEGAPGSSPALSWLEMETTLAAEKQLRNVAGRLAIGDAGEVPVSGYEIHAGVSTGPALERPLAWLGGQPDGALTEDIAGTYLHGLFDTAAAADALLAWAGLSEARAPDIQALREAAIERLADAVESHLDTQTLLHLLS
;
A
#
# COMPACT_ATOMS: atom_id res chain seq x y z
N ILE A 1 -18.12 16.22 4.21
CA ILE A 1 -17.18 16.10 3.07
C ILE A 1 -17.55 14.93 2.17
N GLU A 2 -18.13 13.85 2.71
CA GLU A 2 -18.69 12.73 1.90
C GLU A 2 -20.17 12.42 2.23
N GLY A 3 -20.84 13.32 2.97
CA GLY A 3 -22.23 13.17 3.41
C GLY A 3 -22.59 14.21 4.48
N ALA A 4 -23.77 14.06 5.08
CA ALA A 4 -24.15 14.83 6.26
C ALA A 4 -23.18 14.54 7.42
N PRO A 5 -22.77 15.55 8.22
CA PRO A 5 -21.95 15.31 9.39
C PRO A 5 -22.61 14.30 10.34
N GLY A 6 -21.84 13.34 10.82
CA GLY A 6 -22.32 12.31 11.72
C GLY A 6 -21.22 11.33 12.10
N SER A 7 -21.57 10.42 13.00
CA SER A 7 -20.70 9.34 13.48
C SER A 7 -21.42 8.02 13.27
N SER A 8 -20.66 6.98 12.94
CA SER A 8 -21.16 5.62 12.78
C SER A 8 -20.34 4.67 13.65
N PRO A 9 -20.97 3.65 14.27
CA PRO A 9 -20.23 2.64 15.00
C PRO A 9 -19.35 1.83 14.04
N ALA A 10 -18.11 1.59 14.45
CA ALA A 10 -17.20 0.68 13.77
C ALA A 10 -17.39 -0.77 14.26
N LEU A 11 -16.56 -1.69 13.77
CA LEU A 11 -16.51 -3.08 14.23
C LEU A 11 -15.89 -3.23 15.64
N SER A 12 -15.33 -2.16 16.20
CA SER A 12 -14.68 -2.14 17.52
C SER A 12 -13.54 -3.15 17.69
N TRP A 13 -12.84 -3.43 16.59
CA TRP A 13 -11.70 -4.34 16.54
C TRP A 13 -10.36 -3.71 16.93
N LEU A 14 -10.25 -2.40 16.72
CA LEU A 14 -9.13 -1.59 17.13
C LEU A 14 -9.66 -0.50 18.04
N GLU A 15 -9.00 -0.29 19.18
CA GLU A 15 -9.32 0.79 20.11
C GLU A 15 -8.84 2.14 19.52
N MET A 16 -9.60 2.65 18.56
CA MET A 16 -9.33 3.88 17.85
C MET A 16 -10.62 4.45 17.23
N GLU A 17 -10.55 5.73 16.90
CA GLU A 17 -11.55 6.42 16.10
C GLU A 17 -10.88 7.10 14.90
N THR A 18 -11.67 7.35 13.86
CA THR A 18 -11.22 8.09 12.68
C THR A 18 -12.20 9.20 12.38
N THR A 19 -11.68 10.42 12.30
CA THR A 19 -12.44 11.60 11.89
C THR A 19 -12.04 12.01 10.48
N LEU A 20 -13.01 12.23 9.58
CA LEU A 20 -12.72 12.79 8.26
C LEU A 20 -12.42 14.29 8.38
N ALA A 21 -11.19 14.69 8.08
CA ALA A 21 -10.73 16.07 8.04
C ALA A 21 -11.05 16.75 6.70
N ALA A 22 -11.00 18.09 6.69
CA ALA A 22 -11.21 18.90 5.49
C ALA A 22 -10.17 18.68 4.41
N GLU A 23 -8.91 18.51 4.82
CA GLU A 23 -7.78 18.36 3.92
C GLU A 23 -7.50 16.89 3.67
N LYS A 24 -7.47 16.53 2.39
CA LYS A 24 -7.09 15.20 1.94
C LYS A 24 -5.56 15.13 1.85
N GLN A 25 -4.98 14.15 2.50
CA GLN A 25 -3.56 13.82 2.37
C GLN A 25 -3.35 13.09 1.04
N LEU A 26 -2.33 13.50 0.29
CA LEU A 26 -1.79 12.77 -0.85
C LEU A 26 -0.27 12.92 -0.85
N ARG A 27 0.44 11.86 -0.50
CA ARG A 27 1.91 11.89 -0.46
C ARG A 27 2.50 10.51 -0.70
N ASN A 28 3.66 10.49 -1.35
CA ASN A 28 4.50 9.30 -1.39
C ASN A 28 5.20 9.15 -0.05
N VAL A 29 5.25 7.92 0.45
CA VAL A 29 5.85 7.58 1.73
C VAL A 29 6.67 6.31 1.60
N ALA A 30 7.70 6.21 2.43
CA ALA A 30 8.53 5.04 2.51
C ALA A 30 9.00 4.85 3.95
N GLY A 31 9.36 3.62 4.29
CA GLY A 31 9.71 3.25 5.64
C GLY A 31 9.92 1.75 5.80
N ARG A 32 9.56 1.25 6.97
CA ARG A 32 9.75 -0.16 7.35
C ARG A 32 8.55 -0.70 8.10
N LEU A 33 8.24 -1.98 7.88
CA LEU A 33 7.25 -2.69 8.68
C LEU A 33 7.72 -2.85 10.13
N ALA A 34 6.76 -2.92 11.03
CA ALA A 34 6.93 -3.18 12.45
C ALA A 34 6.29 -4.52 12.85
N ILE A 35 6.33 -5.52 11.95
CA ILE A 35 5.70 -6.83 12.15
C ILE A 35 6.72 -7.92 12.48
N GLY A 36 6.38 -8.74 13.48
CA GLY A 36 7.16 -9.92 13.87
C GLY A 36 8.62 -9.65 14.25
N ASP A 37 9.43 -10.70 14.21
CA ASP A 37 10.89 -10.63 14.39
C ASP A 37 11.64 -10.37 13.08
N ALA A 38 10.90 -10.13 11.98
CA ALA A 38 11.41 -10.11 10.61
C ALA A 38 12.34 -8.92 10.27
N GLY A 39 12.68 -8.09 11.26
CA GLY A 39 13.57 -6.95 11.09
C GLY A 39 12.93 -5.82 10.27
N GLU A 40 13.76 -4.86 9.86
CA GLU A 40 13.34 -3.64 9.16
C GLU A 40 12.99 -3.91 7.68
N VAL A 41 11.91 -4.64 7.42
CA VAL A 41 11.45 -4.93 6.05
C VAL A 41 10.98 -3.63 5.38
N PRO A 42 11.61 -3.21 4.26
CA PRO A 42 11.29 -1.93 3.63
C PRO A 42 9.92 -1.97 2.95
N VAL A 43 9.21 -0.86 3.08
CA VAL A 43 7.94 -0.59 2.39
C VAL A 43 7.96 0.79 1.77
N SER A 44 7.25 0.93 0.66
CA SER A 44 7.07 2.21 -0.02
C SER A 44 5.73 2.22 -0.74
N GLY A 45 5.17 3.41 -0.89
CA GLY A 45 3.90 3.58 -1.57
C GLY A 45 3.39 5.00 -1.40
N TYR A 46 2.09 5.14 -1.24
CA TYR A 46 1.47 6.44 -1.06
C TYR A 46 0.30 6.38 -0.09
N GLU A 47 0.01 7.50 0.53
CA GLU A 47 -1.18 7.72 1.36
C GLU A 47 -2.16 8.58 0.56
N ILE A 48 -3.44 8.20 0.55
CA ILE A 48 -4.52 9.01 -0.06
C ILE A 48 -5.79 8.99 0.80
N HIS A 49 -5.83 9.78 1.86
CA HIS A 49 -6.95 9.73 2.81
C HIS A 49 -7.30 11.11 3.38
N ALA A 50 -8.56 11.27 3.77
CA ALA A 50 -9.02 12.39 4.57
C ALA A 50 -9.20 12.01 6.05
N GLY A 51 -9.12 10.72 6.38
CA GLY A 51 -9.26 10.24 7.75
C GLY A 51 -8.04 10.58 8.59
N VAL A 52 -8.28 11.11 9.78
CA VAL A 52 -7.29 11.27 10.85
C VAL A 52 -7.69 10.33 11.96
N SER A 53 -6.80 9.38 12.26
CA SER A 53 -7.04 8.34 13.25
C SER A 53 -6.38 8.68 14.57
N THR A 54 -7.06 8.40 15.68
CA THR A 54 -6.54 8.59 17.05
C THR A 54 -6.98 7.45 17.96
N GLY A 55 -6.17 7.10 18.95
CA GLY A 55 -6.53 6.15 20.00
C GLY A 55 -5.41 5.15 20.33
N PRO A 56 -5.57 4.36 21.41
CA PRO A 56 -4.56 3.43 21.90
C PRO A 56 -4.05 2.40 20.89
N ALA A 57 -4.88 1.99 19.92
CA ALA A 57 -4.45 1.03 18.90
C ALA A 57 -3.24 1.50 18.07
N LEU A 58 -3.03 2.81 17.96
CA LEU A 58 -1.93 3.41 17.19
C LEU A 58 -0.58 3.38 17.92
N GLU A 59 -0.56 3.02 19.21
CA GLU A 59 0.70 2.82 19.97
C GLU A 59 1.48 1.59 19.49
N ARG A 60 0.80 0.68 18.79
CA ARG A 60 1.37 -0.50 18.15
C ARG A 60 1.25 -0.34 16.63
N PRO A 61 2.12 0.44 15.99
CA PRO A 61 2.01 0.72 14.56
C PRO A 61 2.28 -0.52 13.71
N LEU A 62 1.70 -0.55 12.50
CA LEU A 62 2.05 -1.55 11.49
C LEU A 62 3.38 -1.23 10.83
N ALA A 63 3.69 0.06 10.67
CA ALA A 63 4.89 0.53 9.99
C ALA A 63 5.44 1.82 10.60
N TRP A 64 6.72 2.08 10.36
CA TRP A 64 7.37 3.36 10.61
C TRP A 64 7.65 4.03 9.27
N LEU A 65 6.87 5.06 8.92
CA LEU A 65 6.93 5.76 7.64
C LEU A 65 7.54 7.16 7.85
N GLY A 66 8.65 7.47 7.17
CA GLY A 66 9.36 8.73 7.37
C GLY A 66 9.76 9.00 8.83
N GLY A 67 9.93 7.95 9.64
CA GLY A 67 10.23 8.03 11.07
C GLY A 67 9.01 8.27 11.98
N GLN A 68 7.79 8.32 11.44
CA GLN A 68 6.55 8.42 12.20
C GLN A 68 5.84 7.06 12.27
N PRO A 69 5.15 6.74 13.37
CA PRO A 69 4.32 5.54 13.44
C PRO A 69 3.13 5.67 12.49
N ASP A 70 2.83 4.61 11.76
CA ASP A 70 1.66 4.52 10.89
C ASP A 70 0.90 3.22 11.15
N GLY A 71 -0.43 3.35 11.11
CA GLY A 71 -1.34 2.23 11.24
C GLY A 71 -1.46 1.67 12.66
N ALA A 72 -2.05 0.49 12.75
CA ALA A 72 -2.26 -0.27 13.97
C ALA A 72 -2.03 -1.77 13.69
N LEU A 73 -1.49 -2.47 14.68
CA LEU A 73 -1.18 -3.89 14.61
C LEU A 73 -1.56 -4.59 15.92
N THR A 74 -2.38 -5.63 15.80
CA THR A 74 -2.67 -6.60 16.86
C THR A 74 -2.17 -7.99 16.44
N GLU A 75 -2.56 -9.03 17.18
CA GLU A 75 -2.27 -10.41 16.79
C GLU A 75 -2.95 -10.79 15.48
N ASP A 76 -4.21 -10.36 15.29
CA ASP A 76 -5.04 -10.79 14.16
C ASP A 76 -5.37 -9.66 13.16
N ILE A 77 -5.00 -8.41 13.46
CA ILE A 77 -5.48 -7.24 12.73
C ILE A 77 -4.34 -6.30 12.40
N ALA A 78 -4.24 -5.93 11.13
CA ALA A 78 -3.34 -4.90 10.63
C ALA A 78 -4.17 -3.84 9.90
N GLY A 79 -3.91 -2.57 10.21
CA GLY A 79 -4.50 -1.42 9.53
C GLY A 79 -3.45 -0.37 9.23
N THR A 80 -3.53 0.28 8.07
CA THR A 80 -2.62 1.35 7.63
C THR A 80 -3.29 2.17 6.53
N TYR A 81 -2.89 3.43 6.37
CA TYR A 81 -3.26 4.25 5.21
C TYR A 81 -2.35 4.02 3.99
N LEU A 82 -1.27 3.25 4.15
CA LEU A 82 -0.31 2.95 3.09
C LEU A 82 -0.94 2.09 1.99
N HIS A 83 -1.04 2.67 0.80
CA HIS A 83 -1.26 1.92 -0.43
C HIS A 83 0.07 1.40 -0.97
N GLY A 84 0.08 0.17 -1.50
CA GLY A 84 1.30 -0.51 -1.99
C GLY A 84 1.97 -1.41 -0.96
N LEU A 85 1.30 -1.68 0.17
CA LEU A 85 1.80 -2.51 1.26
C LEU A 85 2.31 -3.90 0.82
N PHE A 86 1.77 -4.47 -0.27
CA PHE A 86 2.13 -5.78 -0.82
C PHE A 86 2.93 -5.70 -2.13
N ASP A 87 3.37 -4.51 -2.55
CA ASP A 87 3.96 -4.31 -3.88
C ASP A 87 5.41 -4.83 -3.97
N THR A 88 6.09 -5.00 -2.83
CA THR A 88 7.40 -5.65 -2.78
C THR A 88 7.26 -7.07 -2.27
N ALA A 89 7.99 -8.01 -2.89
CA ALA A 89 7.96 -9.41 -2.48
C ALA A 89 8.33 -9.57 -0.99
N ALA A 90 9.33 -8.82 -0.51
CA ALA A 90 9.75 -8.87 0.88
C ALA A 90 8.66 -8.41 1.87
N ALA A 91 7.95 -7.32 1.57
CA ALA A 91 6.86 -6.85 2.42
C ALA A 91 5.68 -7.83 2.40
N ALA A 92 5.32 -8.33 1.21
CA ALA A 92 4.27 -9.32 1.06
C ALA A 92 4.59 -10.62 1.82
N ASP A 93 5.82 -11.14 1.69
CA ASP A 93 6.26 -12.35 2.41
C ASP A 93 6.21 -12.14 3.93
N ALA A 94 6.66 -10.99 4.42
CA ALA A 94 6.61 -10.68 5.86
C ALA A 94 5.17 -10.62 6.39
N LEU A 95 4.27 -9.98 5.65
CA LEU A 95 2.84 -9.87 6.02
C LEU A 95 2.13 -11.22 5.95
N LEU A 96 2.44 -12.03 4.94
CA LEU A 96 1.90 -13.39 4.81
C LEU A 96 2.41 -14.30 5.92
N ALA A 97 3.70 -14.21 6.27
CA ALA A 97 4.26 -14.94 7.39
C ALA A 97 3.60 -14.55 8.72
N TRP A 98 3.39 -13.24 8.95
CA TRP A 98 2.62 -12.75 10.11
C TRP A 98 1.18 -13.29 10.13
N ALA A 99 0.53 -13.36 8.97
CA ALA A 99 -0.81 -13.95 8.83
C ALA A 99 -0.84 -15.49 8.90
N GLY A 100 0.29 -16.15 9.18
CA GLY A 100 0.38 -17.61 9.37
C GLY A 100 0.81 -18.41 8.13
N LEU A 101 1.18 -17.75 7.02
CA LEU A 101 1.68 -18.38 5.80
C LEU A 101 3.20 -18.18 5.66
N SER A 102 3.97 -18.96 6.40
CA SER A 102 5.43 -18.82 6.52
C SER A 102 6.24 -19.30 5.30
N GLU A 103 5.65 -20.10 4.42
CA GLU A 103 6.32 -20.61 3.20
C GLU A 103 5.91 -19.84 1.93
N ALA A 104 5.28 -18.68 2.09
CA ALA A 104 4.98 -17.80 0.97
C ALA A 104 6.26 -17.34 0.26
N ARG A 105 6.18 -17.27 -1.07
CA ARG A 105 7.15 -16.56 -1.92
C ARG A 105 6.34 -15.71 -2.88
N ALA A 106 6.14 -14.47 -2.49
CA ALA A 106 5.46 -13.48 -3.29
C ALA A 106 6.21 -13.30 -4.62
N PRO A 107 5.49 -13.29 -5.75
CA PRO A 107 6.12 -13.01 -7.02
C PRO A 107 6.66 -11.57 -7.03
N ASP A 108 7.74 -11.35 -7.78
CA ASP A 108 8.21 -9.99 -8.04
C ASP A 108 7.25 -9.29 -9.00
N ILE A 109 6.30 -8.55 -8.44
CA ILE A 109 5.27 -7.83 -9.18
C ILE A 109 5.89 -6.78 -10.12
N GLN A 110 7.00 -6.16 -9.72
CA GLN A 110 7.68 -5.18 -10.56
C GLN A 110 8.31 -5.84 -11.77
N ALA A 111 9.00 -6.97 -11.57
CA ALA A 111 9.55 -7.75 -12.68
C ALA A 111 8.46 -8.28 -13.62
N LEU A 112 7.33 -8.75 -13.07
CA LEU A 112 6.19 -9.20 -13.88
C LEU A 112 5.56 -8.07 -14.69
N ARG A 113 5.45 -6.87 -14.09
CA ARG A 113 4.95 -5.67 -14.77
C ARG A 113 5.87 -5.27 -15.92
N GLU A 114 7.17 -5.20 -15.67
CA GLU A 114 8.17 -4.86 -16.67
C GLU A 114 8.13 -5.84 -17.85
N ALA A 115 8.11 -7.15 -17.55
CA ALA A 115 7.99 -8.18 -18.57
C ALA A 115 6.65 -8.12 -19.35
N ALA A 116 5.58 -7.58 -18.76
CA ALA A 116 4.33 -7.34 -19.47
C ALA A 116 4.39 -6.11 -20.39
N ILE A 117 5.08 -5.06 -19.97
CA ILE A 117 5.30 -3.85 -20.78
C ILE A 117 6.16 -4.18 -21.99
N GLU A 118 7.25 -4.94 -21.80
CA GLU A 118 8.13 -5.34 -22.91
C GLU A 118 7.37 -6.17 -23.96
N ARG A 119 6.59 -7.16 -23.51
CA ARG A 119 5.75 -7.96 -24.41
C ARG A 119 4.72 -7.13 -25.16
N LEU A 120 4.21 -6.06 -24.55
CA LEU A 120 3.29 -5.14 -25.22
C LEU A 120 4.04 -4.32 -26.29
N ALA A 121 5.24 -3.84 -25.99
CA ALA A 121 6.08 -3.12 -26.93
C ALA A 121 6.41 -3.99 -28.16
N ASP A 122 6.85 -5.23 -27.94
CA ASP A 122 7.13 -6.21 -29.01
C ASP A 122 5.90 -6.45 -29.91
N ALA A 123 4.72 -6.58 -29.30
CA ALA A 123 3.47 -6.79 -30.03
C ALA A 123 3.07 -5.56 -30.85
N VAL A 124 3.27 -4.34 -30.31
CA VAL A 124 3.04 -3.10 -31.04
C VAL A 124 4.01 -2.99 -32.22
N GLU A 125 5.30 -3.23 -32.03
CA GLU A 125 6.29 -3.16 -33.11
C GLU A 125 6.03 -4.21 -34.21
N SER A 126 5.60 -5.42 -33.81
CA SER A 126 5.34 -6.51 -34.76
C SER A 126 4.04 -6.35 -35.56
N HIS A 127 3.06 -5.62 -35.03
CA HIS A 127 1.70 -5.59 -35.60
C HIS A 127 1.17 -4.20 -35.95
N LEU A 128 1.81 -3.12 -35.49
CA LEU A 128 1.47 -1.76 -35.88
C LEU A 128 2.59 -1.14 -36.71
N ASP A 129 2.19 -0.48 -37.80
CA ASP A 129 3.08 0.42 -38.53
C ASP A 129 3.21 1.74 -37.75
N THR A 130 4.14 1.73 -36.80
CA THR A 130 4.45 2.87 -35.94
C THR A 130 4.98 4.06 -36.74
N GLN A 131 5.63 3.84 -37.89
CA GLN A 131 6.09 4.93 -38.76
C GLN A 131 4.93 5.66 -39.42
N THR A 132 3.95 4.93 -39.97
CA THR A 132 2.75 5.53 -40.54
C THR A 132 1.94 6.29 -39.49
N LEU A 133 1.81 5.75 -38.27
CA LEU A 133 1.16 6.47 -37.18
C LEU A 133 1.89 7.76 -36.78
N LEU A 134 3.22 7.73 -36.69
CA LEU A 134 4.01 8.92 -36.39
C LEU A 134 3.86 10.00 -37.46
N HIS A 135 3.78 9.60 -38.74
CA HIS A 135 3.52 10.52 -39.86
C HIS A 135 2.12 11.17 -39.82
N LEU A 136 1.11 10.54 -39.19
CA LEU A 136 -0.23 11.10 -39.07
C LEU A 136 -0.37 12.08 -37.89
N LEU A 137 0.55 12.01 -36.91
CA LEU A 137 0.57 12.87 -35.73
C LEU A 137 1.42 14.14 -35.90
N SER A 138 2.19 14.22 -36.99
CA SER A 138 2.97 15.39 -37.42
C SER A 138 2.19 16.27 -38.38
#